data_AF-A0A2G6Y5K0-F1
#
_entry.id   AF-A0A2G6Y5K0-F1
#
_cell.length_a   1.000
_cell.length_b   1.000
_cell.length_c   1.000
_cell.angle_alpha   90.00
_cell.angle_beta   90.00
_cell.angle_gamma   90.00
#
_symmetry.space_group_name_H-M   'P 1'
#
loop_
_entity.id
_entity.type
_entity.pdbx_description
1 polymer ?
#
loop_
_entity_poly.entity_id
_entity_poly.type
_entity_poly.pdbx_seq_one_letter_code
_entity_poly.pdbx_strand_id
1 'polypeptide(L)'
;MVSMPLILQRLLPYAPRFSFLRSPQEASQQALHPGWVVLWISVWMSAVCNVPLWRELANLPGHGSLRSWAFMLAFMVLVTAGNAALLSLLAWRWTLKPVAALLVLMAAFGAYFMLAYGIAIDASMLTNVLQTDVKEAGDLLNWRLPLTVGALALPPLVWLARQPVRAMPPLRQVLHNAVLLLAAVLVAVCSVLVVFQDFASTMRNHTQLRYLMNPLNSVYALGNIATRPLRMDTRTILPLGRDARLGASYAQQDKPPLLVLVLGETGRAGNFAINGYARPTTPHLSARNDLVNAPNAWSCGTSTAASVPCMFSHLGRSGYESRSANFEGLMDVLQHAGLAVLWVDNQSGCKGTCDRIPNADTSAQKDPELCPTGSDCLDSIMLKDLDQRLANLPADQRQRGTVVVLHQMGSHGPAYSKRSAPERKPFQPECNSTALQECGQQAVINAYDNSIVETDHFLNSVLNWLAGHENKAQPAMIYVADHGESLGENNIYLHGLPYSIAPDVQKHVPWITWLSPAMQSRNGTTTPCLQKELAEQRITHDNYFHSVLGLMDVQTGAYKPELDMFAGCKKNAALAGASNKSVGSHRS
;
A
#
# COMPACT_ATOMS: atom_id res chain seq x y z
N MET A 1 87.13 29.80 -12.37
CA MET A 1 87.19 30.94 -13.30
C MET A 1 85.98 30.87 -14.23
N VAL A 2 85.45 32.04 -14.60
CA VAL A 2 84.36 32.30 -15.57
C VAL A 2 82.92 32.34 -15.01
N SER A 3 82.59 33.53 -14.49
CA SER A 3 81.47 34.44 -14.82
C SER A 3 80.06 33.92 -15.24
N MET A 4 79.08 34.43 -14.48
CA MET A 4 77.63 34.63 -14.66
C MET A 4 77.12 34.96 -16.09
N PRO A 5 75.82 34.71 -16.45
CA PRO A 5 74.75 35.61 -15.98
C PRO A 5 73.37 35.01 -15.65
N LEU A 6 72.72 35.73 -14.72
CA LEU A 6 71.28 35.87 -14.52
C LEU A 6 70.57 36.18 -15.85
N ILE A 7 69.41 35.55 -16.07
CA ILE A 7 68.17 36.07 -16.68
C ILE A 7 67.43 34.86 -17.28
N LEU A 8 66.61 34.19 -16.47
CA LEU A 8 65.40 33.46 -16.89
C LEU A 8 64.67 32.87 -15.65
N GLN A 9 64.32 33.74 -14.70
CA GLN A 9 63.36 33.41 -13.63
C GLN A 9 62.36 34.56 -13.42
N ARG A 10 61.77 35.00 -14.53
CA ARG A 10 60.48 35.70 -14.49
C ARG A 10 59.52 34.91 -15.35
N LEU A 11 58.69 34.11 -14.69
CA LEU A 11 57.30 33.76 -15.04
C LEU A 11 56.87 32.64 -14.07
N LEU A 12 56.27 33.03 -12.94
CA LEU A 12 55.08 32.41 -12.33
C LEU A 12 54.80 33.04 -10.95
N PRO A 13 53.60 33.59 -10.71
CA PRO A 13 53.23 34.26 -9.46
C PRO A 13 52.65 33.30 -8.41
N TYR A 14 52.85 33.63 -7.13
CA TYR A 14 52.03 33.30 -5.96
C TYR A 14 51.47 31.86 -5.84
N ALA A 15 52.20 31.00 -5.13
CA ALA A 15 51.60 29.86 -4.43
C ALA A 15 51.17 30.30 -3.01
N PRO A 16 49.88 30.20 -2.63
CA PRO A 16 49.49 30.41 -1.24
C PRO A 16 49.98 29.21 -0.42
N ARG A 17 50.76 29.47 0.63
CA ARG A 17 51.02 28.48 1.68
C ARG A 17 49.69 28.18 2.38
N PHE A 18 49.04 27.08 2.02
CA PHE A 18 47.97 26.48 2.82
C PHE A 18 48.61 25.87 4.08
N SER A 19 48.78 26.67 5.12
CA SER A 19 49.02 26.18 6.48
C SER A 19 47.72 25.64 7.06
N PHE A 20 47.38 24.38 6.74
CA PHE A 20 46.30 23.62 7.38
C PHE A 20 46.87 22.40 8.11
N LEU A 21 47.63 22.64 9.17
CA LEU A 21 47.86 21.64 10.21
C LEU A 21 47.77 22.35 11.57
N ARG A 22 46.54 22.49 12.07
CA ARG A 22 46.31 22.81 13.49
C ARG A 22 46.91 21.69 14.33
N SER A 23 47.57 22.06 15.43
CA SER A 23 48.12 21.08 16.36
C SER A 23 46.98 20.22 16.98
N PRO A 24 47.22 18.94 17.31
CA PRO A 24 46.21 18.08 17.95
C PRO A 24 45.65 18.65 19.27
N GLN A 25 46.44 19.49 19.96
CA GLN A 25 46.03 20.17 21.20
C GLN A 25 45.04 21.32 20.95
N GLU A 26 45.19 22.09 19.87
CA GLU A 26 44.24 23.16 19.50
C GLU A 26 42.91 22.61 18.99
N ALA A 27 42.92 21.48 18.27
CA ALA A 27 41.70 20.79 17.84
C ALA A 27 40.87 20.25 19.02
N SER A 28 41.52 19.97 20.16
CA SER A 28 40.90 19.49 21.40
C SER A 28 40.17 20.61 22.18
N GLN A 29 40.66 21.86 22.12
CA GLN A 29 40.03 22.98 22.85
C GLN A 29 38.78 23.54 22.15
N GLN A 30 38.59 23.29 20.85
CA GLN A 30 37.41 23.72 20.08
C GLN A 30 36.38 22.61 19.83
N ALA A 31 36.58 21.42 20.43
CA ALA A 31 35.68 20.29 20.23
C ALA A 31 34.36 20.47 21.01
N LEU A 32 33.24 20.44 20.30
CA LEU A 32 31.90 20.53 20.87
C LEU A 32 31.61 19.32 21.76
N HIS A 33 30.95 19.59 22.88
CA HIS A 33 30.45 18.54 23.76
C HIS A 33 29.35 17.74 23.03
N PRO A 34 29.35 16.40 23.08
CA PRO A 34 28.33 15.57 22.39
C PRO A 34 26.89 15.97 22.72
N GLY A 35 26.62 16.32 23.98
CA GLY A 35 25.29 16.80 24.41
C GLY A 35 24.78 18.02 23.65
N TRP A 36 25.65 18.96 23.24
CA TRP A 36 25.23 20.11 22.41
C TRP A 36 24.84 19.67 21.00
N VAL A 37 25.56 18.70 20.43
CA VAL A 37 25.21 18.11 19.14
C VAL A 37 23.85 17.44 19.19
N VAL A 38 23.60 16.64 20.24
CA VAL A 38 22.30 16.01 20.48
C VAL A 38 21.19 17.06 20.59
N LEU A 39 21.38 18.09 21.41
CA LEU A 39 20.38 19.13 21.62
C LEU A 39 20.04 19.88 20.33
N TRP A 40 21.05 20.41 19.61
CA TRP A 40 20.82 21.22 18.41
C TRP A 40 20.17 20.44 17.28
N ILE A 41 20.59 19.18 17.06
CA ILE A 41 19.98 18.33 16.04
C ILE A 41 18.54 17.96 16.45
N SER A 42 18.28 17.65 17.72
CA SER A 42 16.92 17.36 18.19
C SER A 42 15.98 18.56 18.07
N VAL A 43 16.46 19.77 18.40
CA VAL A 43 15.69 21.01 18.23
C VAL A 43 15.42 21.26 16.75
N TRP A 44 16.41 21.08 15.86
CA TRP A 44 16.23 21.22 14.42
C TRP A 44 15.17 20.26 13.89
N MET A 45 15.27 18.97 14.20
CA MET A 45 14.29 17.98 13.77
C MET A 45 12.89 18.31 14.31
N SER A 46 12.78 18.73 15.57
CA SER A 46 11.50 19.09 16.18
C SER A 46 10.90 20.38 15.64
N ALA A 47 11.69 21.40 15.31
CA ALA A 47 11.16 22.68 14.84
C ALA A 47 10.92 22.69 13.33
N VAL A 48 11.86 22.15 12.56
CA VAL A 48 11.92 22.29 11.10
C VAL A 48 11.40 21.05 10.38
N CYS A 49 11.79 19.85 10.80
CA CYS A 49 11.33 18.60 10.16
C CYS A 49 9.94 18.13 10.63
N ASN A 50 9.37 18.76 11.66
CA ASN A 50 8.02 18.47 12.16
C ASN A 50 6.99 19.56 11.79
N VAL A 51 7.27 20.39 10.79
CA VAL A 51 6.27 21.33 10.22
C VAL A 51 4.92 20.67 9.91
N PRO A 52 4.82 19.43 9.38
CA PRO A 52 3.52 18.76 9.21
C PRO A 52 2.72 18.65 10.52
N LEU A 53 3.37 18.21 11.60
CA LEU A 53 2.76 18.09 12.93
C LEU A 53 2.24 19.45 13.43
N TRP A 54 3.05 20.51 13.28
CA TRP A 54 2.68 21.85 13.73
C TRP A 54 1.53 22.46 12.93
N ARG A 55 1.47 22.18 11.62
CA ARG A 55 0.33 22.59 10.77
C ARG A 55 -0.95 21.91 11.22
N GLU A 56 -0.91 20.61 11.47
CA GLU A 56 -2.09 19.86 11.92
C GLU A 56 -2.58 20.35 13.29
N LEU A 57 -1.66 20.62 14.23
CA LEU A 57 -1.99 21.20 15.53
C LEU A 57 -2.58 22.61 15.43
N ALA A 58 -2.11 23.43 14.49
CA ALA A 58 -2.63 24.77 14.26
C ALA A 58 -4.03 24.78 13.64
N ASN A 59 -4.40 23.71 12.93
CA ASN A 59 -5.74 23.54 12.34
C ASN A 59 -6.79 23.00 13.34
N LEU A 60 -6.39 22.64 14.56
CA LEU A 60 -7.33 22.16 15.56
C LEU A 60 -8.25 23.29 16.07
N PRO A 61 -9.52 22.98 16.40
CA PRO A 61 -10.44 23.95 16.99
C PRO A 61 -9.87 24.58 18.27
N GLY A 62 -9.98 25.91 18.41
CA GLY A 62 -9.48 26.64 19.59
C GLY A 62 -8.01 27.08 19.53
N HIS A 63 -7.37 26.96 18.35
CA HIS A 63 -6.06 27.57 18.10
C HIS A 63 -6.10 29.10 18.21
N GLY A 64 -5.00 29.71 18.64
CA GLY A 64 -4.84 31.18 18.79
C GLY A 64 -4.93 31.70 20.22
N SER A 65 -5.33 30.87 21.19
CA SER A 65 -5.27 31.22 22.62
C SER A 65 -3.85 31.06 23.19
N LEU A 66 -3.52 31.80 24.26
CA LEU A 66 -2.24 31.62 24.97
C LEU A 66 -2.03 30.16 25.44
N ARG A 67 -3.11 29.50 25.87
CA ARG A 67 -3.10 28.09 26.26
C ARG A 67 -2.73 27.18 25.10
N SER A 68 -3.25 27.44 23.89
CA SER A 68 -2.90 26.67 22.69
C SER A 68 -1.43 26.81 22.30
N TRP A 69 -0.86 28.01 22.43
CA TRP A 69 0.57 28.25 22.19
C TRP A 69 1.46 27.57 23.22
N ALA A 70 1.06 27.61 24.50
CA ALA A 70 1.74 26.88 25.57
C ALA A 70 1.70 25.35 25.33
N PHE A 71 0.57 24.82 24.85
CA PHE A 71 0.45 23.42 24.44
C PHE A 71 1.38 23.06 23.28
N MET A 72 1.40 23.86 22.21
CA MET A 72 2.31 23.63 21.07
C MET A 72 3.78 23.67 21.49
N LEU A 73 4.16 24.62 22.35
CA LEU A 73 5.53 24.70 22.88
C LEU A 73 5.86 23.47 23.73
N ALA A 74 4.97 23.05 24.64
CA ALA A 74 5.18 21.85 25.44
C ALA A 74 5.31 20.59 24.56
N PHE A 75 4.52 20.48 23.49
CA PHE A 75 4.63 19.38 22.55
C PHE A 75 5.94 19.45 21.74
N MET A 76 6.39 20.62 21.33
CA MET A 76 7.71 20.78 20.69
C MET A 76 8.85 20.35 21.62
N VAL A 77 8.77 20.70 22.91
CA VAL A 77 9.75 20.25 23.92
C VAL A 77 9.69 18.72 24.08
N LEU A 78 8.50 18.12 24.09
CA LEU A 78 8.32 16.67 24.12
C LEU A 78 8.98 15.98 22.92
N VAL A 79 8.73 16.46 21.69
CA VAL A 79 9.33 15.89 20.46
C VAL A 79 10.85 16.06 20.47
N THR A 80 11.35 17.23 20.88
CA THR A 80 12.79 17.49 21.05
C THR A 80 13.41 16.53 22.06
N ALA A 81 12.75 16.32 23.20
CA ALA A 81 13.20 15.42 24.24
C ALA A 81 13.20 13.95 23.78
N GLY A 82 12.17 13.50 23.07
CA GLY A 82 12.13 12.17 22.45
C GLY A 82 13.29 11.95 21.46
N ASN A 83 13.55 12.93 20.60
CA ASN A 83 14.68 12.89 19.66
C ASN A 83 16.03 12.87 20.38
N ALA A 84 16.17 13.65 21.46
CA ALA A 84 17.39 13.68 22.28
C ALA A 84 17.61 12.34 23.01
N ALA A 85 16.55 11.73 23.53
CA ALA A 85 16.58 10.40 24.11
C ALA A 85 17.09 9.37 23.10
N LEU A 86 16.55 9.36 21.87
CA LEU A 86 17.00 8.46 20.81
C LEU A 86 18.48 8.65 20.46
N LEU A 87 18.91 9.88 20.24
CA LEU A 87 20.32 10.19 19.92
C LEU A 87 21.27 9.83 21.08
N SER A 88 20.83 9.99 22.33
CA SER A 88 21.64 9.70 23.51
C SER A 88 22.05 8.23 23.60
N LEU A 89 21.23 7.29 23.09
CA LEU A 89 21.54 5.85 23.06
C LEU A 89 22.78 5.55 22.22
N LEU A 90 23.02 6.35 21.17
CA LEU A 90 24.07 6.16 20.19
C LEU A 90 25.03 7.36 20.12
N ALA A 91 25.13 8.16 21.19
CA ALA A 91 25.96 9.35 21.25
C ALA A 91 27.46 9.05 21.46
N TRP A 92 28.01 8.04 20.76
CA TRP A 92 29.43 7.72 20.80
C TRP A 92 30.22 8.50 19.77
N ARG A 93 31.54 8.59 19.98
CA ARG A 93 32.47 9.32 19.10
C ARG A 93 32.28 9.03 17.61
N TRP A 94 31.99 7.78 17.23
CA TRP A 94 31.94 7.34 15.83
C TRP A 94 30.51 7.10 15.33
N THR A 95 29.53 6.93 16.24
CA THR A 95 28.14 6.64 15.89
C THR A 95 27.26 7.88 15.90
N LEU A 96 27.57 8.90 16.72
CA LEU A 96 26.72 10.08 16.86
C LEU A 96 26.49 10.79 15.52
N LYS A 97 27.56 11.05 14.76
CA LYS A 97 27.42 11.76 13.48
C LYS A 97 26.66 10.94 12.43
N PRO A 98 27.00 9.67 12.14
CA PRO A 98 26.23 8.86 11.19
C PRO A 98 24.76 8.69 11.58
N VAL A 99 24.47 8.43 12.86
CA VAL A 99 23.09 8.25 13.33
C VAL A 99 22.31 9.55 13.24
N ALA A 100 22.88 10.68 13.68
CA ALA A 100 22.23 11.98 13.55
C ALA A 100 21.97 12.33 12.07
N ALA A 101 22.92 12.04 11.18
CA ALA A 101 22.74 12.26 9.76
C ALA A 101 21.59 11.41 9.18
N LEU A 102 21.54 10.12 9.53
CA LEU A 102 20.46 9.22 9.12
C LEU A 102 19.09 9.71 9.63
N LEU A 103 19.00 10.06 10.91
CA LEU A 103 17.75 10.53 11.52
C LEU A 103 17.26 11.85 10.91
N VAL A 104 18.16 12.78 10.61
CA VAL A 104 17.83 14.01 9.90
C VAL A 104 17.30 13.72 8.49
N LEU A 105 17.92 12.80 7.76
CA LEU A 105 17.44 12.40 6.44
C LEU A 105 16.06 11.74 6.52
N MET A 106 15.87 10.78 7.43
CA MET A 106 14.56 10.17 7.69
C MET A 106 13.50 11.22 8.01
N ALA A 107 13.83 12.20 8.86
CA ALA A 107 12.93 13.27 9.21
C ALA A 107 12.61 14.20 8.02
N ALA A 108 13.60 14.50 7.17
CA ALA A 108 13.42 15.34 5.98
C ALA A 108 12.55 14.65 4.91
N PHE A 109 12.80 13.37 4.62
CA PHE A 109 11.95 12.60 3.71
C PHE A 109 10.53 12.46 4.27
N GLY A 110 10.40 12.12 5.55
CA GLY A 110 9.08 12.00 6.17
C GLY A 110 8.29 13.31 6.15
N ALA A 111 8.96 14.44 6.43
CA ALA A 111 8.36 15.76 6.32
C ALA A 111 7.89 16.06 4.89
N TYR A 112 8.71 15.75 3.88
CA TYR A 112 8.34 15.97 2.48
C TYR A 112 7.06 15.22 2.12
N PHE A 113 7.01 13.90 2.35
CA PHE A 113 5.86 13.11 1.94
C PHE A 113 4.59 13.47 2.72
N MET A 114 4.70 13.81 4.01
CA MET A 114 3.57 14.34 4.78
C MET A 114 3.04 15.67 4.22
N LEU A 115 3.92 16.59 3.82
CA LEU A 115 3.51 17.88 3.28
C LEU A 115 2.94 17.76 1.86
N ALA A 116 3.53 16.88 1.04
CA ALA A 116 3.17 16.72 -0.36
C ALA A 116 1.90 15.89 -0.55
N TYR A 117 1.70 14.85 0.27
CA TYR A 117 0.65 13.85 0.05
C TYR A 117 -0.28 13.62 1.26
N GLY A 118 0.00 14.23 2.42
CA GLY A 118 -0.83 14.02 3.62
C GLY A 118 -0.70 12.61 4.22
N ILE A 119 0.35 11.86 3.87
CA ILE A 119 0.54 10.48 4.37
C ILE A 119 0.96 10.46 5.85
N ALA A 120 0.68 9.34 6.51
CA ALA A 120 1.16 9.02 7.85
C ALA A 120 2.25 7.95 7.77
N ILE A 121 3.31 8.07 8.56
CA ILE A 121 4.37 7.05 8.60
C ILE A 121 4.12 6.09 9.77
N ASP A 122 3.73 4.87 9.43
CA ASP A 122 3.60 3.75 10.35
C ASP A 122 4.35 2.51 9.82
N ALA A 123 4.18 1.37 10.50
CA ALA A 123 4.82 0.12 10.08
C ALA A 123 4.30 -0.41 8.73
N SER A 124 3.04 -0.12 8.37
CA SER A 124 2.45 -0.52 7.09
C SER A 124 3.07 0.29 5.96
N MET A 125 3.15 1.63 6.11
CA MET A 125 3.78 2.51 5.14
C MET A 125 5.26 2.16 4.92
N LEU A 126 6.00 1.86 5.99
CA LEU A 126 7.39 1.40 5.84
C LEU A 126 7.48 0.01 5.18
N THR A 127 6.49 -0.86 5.37
CA THR A 127 6.39 -2.12 4.63
C THR A 127 6.15 -1.88 3.14
N ASN A 128 5.28 -0.92 2.78
CA ASN A 128 5.08 -0.53 1.39
C ASN A 128 6.40 -0.06 0.76
N VAL A 129 7.15 0.81 1.44
CA VAL A 129 8.47 1.27 0.98
C VAL A 129 9.48 0.12 0.83
N LEU A 130 9.43 -0.90 1.67
CA LEU A 130 10.33 -2.07 1.58
C LEU A 130 9.93 -3.08 0.50
N GLN A 131 8.66 -3.09 0.09
CA GLN A 131 8.11 -4.00 -0.93
C GLN A 131 7.92 -3.34 -2.30
N THR A 132 8.18 -2.04 -2.41
CA THR A 132 8.09 -1.29 -3.66
C THR A 132 9.23 -1.66 -4.61
N ASP A 133 8.98 -1.54 -5.91
CA ASP A 133 10.01 -1.71 -6.93
C ASP A 133 10.61 -0.36 -7.39
N VAL A 134 11.63 -0.43 -8.25
CA VAL A 134 12.33 0.77 -8.75
C VAL A 134 11.42 1.67 -9.58
N LYS A 135 10.41 1.09 -10.25
CA LYS A 135 9.50 1.79 -11.14
C LYS A 135 8.44 2.55 -10.33
N GLU A 136 7.83 1.91 -9.34
CA GLU A 136 6.92 2.56 -8.38
C GLU A 136 7.62 3.71 -7.63
N ALA A 137 8.83 3.46 -7.12
CA ALA A 137 9.62 4.50 -6.46
C ALA A 137 10.00 5.63 -7.42
N GLY A 138 10.25 5.31 -8.69
CA GLY A 138 10.57 6.26 -9.75
C GLY A 138 9.44 7.25 -10.02
N ASP A 139 8.18 6.81 -9.98
CA ASP A 139 7.01 7.69 -10.18
C ASP A 139 6.86 8.73 -9.04
N LEU A 140 7.44 8.49 -7.86
CA LEU A 140 7.44 9.46 -6.75
C LEU A 140 8.53 10.54 -6.89
N LEU A 141 9.49 10.39 -7.81
CA LEU A 141 10.59 11.34 -7.99
C LEU A 141 10.13 12.57 -8.78
N ASN A 142 10.28 13.74 -8.17
CA ASN A 142 10.10 15.04 -8.82
C ASN A 142 11.14 16.04 -8.29
N TRP A 143 11.30 17.18 -8.97
CA TRP A 143 12.32 18.19 -8.63
C TRP A 143 12.14 18.81 -7.23
N ARG A 144 10.93 18.80 -6.66
CA ARG A 144 10.69 19.32 -5.31
C ARG A 144 11.26 18.40 -4.23
N LEU A 145 11.25 17.08 -4.44
CA LEU A 145 11.79 16.12 -3.49
C LEU A 145 13.24 16.46 -3.09
N PRO A 146 14.23 16.54 -3.99
CA PRO A 146 15.60 16.86 -3.62
C PRO A 146 15.76 18.29 -3.10
N LEU A 147 14.94 19.25 -3.54
CA LEU A 147 15.00 20.62 -3.02
C LEU A 147 14.49 20.72 -1.58
N THR A 148 13.34 20.13 -1.27
CA THR A 148 12.76 20.12 0.08
C THR A 148 13.63 19.30 1.01
N VAL A 149 14.02 18.08 0.62
CA VAL A 149 14.94 17.26 1.43
C VAL A 149 16.28 17.98 1.62
N GLY A 150 16.80 18.61 0.57
CA GLY A 150 18.01 19.43 0.64
C GLY A 150 17.88 20.60 1.62
N ALA A 151 16.78 21.35 1.57
CA ALA A 151 16.53 22.47 2.47
C ALA A 151 16.39 22.04 3.93
N LEU A 152 15.79 20.88 4.19
CA LEU A 152 15.58 20.36 5.55
C LEU A 152 16.82 19.65 6.12
N ALA A 153 17.60 18.97 5.28
CA ALA A 153 18.70 18.12 5.71
C ALA A 153 20.10 18.75 5.54
N LEU A 154 20.37 19.51 4.47
CA LEU A 154 21.72 20.04 4.23
C LEU A 154 22.22 20.98 5.35
N PRO A 155 21.42 21.93 5.88
CA PRO A 155 21.91 22.82 6.94
C PRO A 155 22.46 22.08 8.18
N PRO A 156 21.71 21.16 8.84
CA PRO A 156 22.25 20.42 9.99
C PRO A 156 23.35 19.45 9.59
N LEU A 157 23.31 18.83 8.41
CA LEU A 157 24.36 17.88 7.97
C LEU A 157 25.69 18.58 7.73
N VAL A 158 25.67 19.74 7.06
CA VAL A 158 26.86 20.55 6.81
C VAL A 158 27.42 21.11 8.12
N TRP A 159 26.55 21.53 9.04
CA TRP A 159 26.96 21.92 10.38
C TRP A 159 27.63 20.74 11.12
N LEU A 160 26.98 19.58 11.16
CA LEU A 160 27.46 18.36 11.83
C LEU A 160 28.80 17.85 11.28
N ALA A 161 29.01 17.95 9.97
CA ALA A 161 30.26 17.59 9.31
C ALA A 161 31.42 18.46 9.81
N ARG A 162 31.18 19.77 10.01
CA ARG A 162 32.20 20.75 10.41
C ARG A 162 32.54 20.74 11.90
N GLN A 163 31.67 20.19 12.75
CA GLN A 163 31.92 20.22 14.21
C GLN A 163 32.84 19.09 14.67
N PRO A 164 34.03 19.36 15.23
CA PRO A 164 34.79 18.34 15.96
C PRO A 164 34.02 17.96 17.23
N VAL A 165 33.80 16.67 17.45
CA VAL A 165 33.08 16.16 18.64
C VAL A 165 34.09 15.69 19.66
N ARG A 166 33.98 16.19 20.90
CA ARG A 166 34.90 15.83 21.99
C ARG A 166 34.79 14.34 22.30
N ALA A 167 35.93 13.64 22.22
CA ALA A 167 36.01 12.25 22.66
C ALA A 167 36.04 12.18 24.19
N MET A 168 35.26 11.27 24.76
CA MET A 168 35.28 10.95 26.19
C MET A 168 35.72 9.50 26.43
N PRO A 169 36.33 9.20 27.58
CA PRO A 169 36.59 7.83 28.00
C PRO A 169 35.29 7.01 28.00
N PRO A 170 35.30 5.72 27.62
CA PRO A 170 34.08 4.93 27.44
C PRO A 170 33.13 4.93 28.64
N LEU A 171 33.65 4.75 29.86
CA LEU A 171 32.81 4.77 31.07
C LEU A 171 32.15 6.14 31.31
N ARG A 172 32.88 7.23 31.09
CA ARG A 172 32.33 8.59 31.19
C ARG A 172 31.30 8.85 30.08
N GLN A 173 31.50 8.30 28.89
CA GLN A 173 30.55 8.38 27.79
C GLN A 173 29.26 7.62 28.10
N VAL A 174 29.33 6.41 28.68
CA VAL A 174 28.15 5.66 29.12
C VAL A 174 27.37 6.45 30.16
N LEU A 175 28.04 6.95 31.20
CA LEU A 175 27.40 7.76 32.23
C LEU A 175 26.79 9.03 31.64
N HIS A 176 27.50 9.72 30.75
CA HIS A 176 26.98 10.89 30.06
C HIS A 176 25.73 10.57 29.25
N ASN A 177 25.74 9.49 28.46
CA ASN A 177 24.59 9.05 27.67
C ASN A 177 23.41 8.67 28.56
N ALA A 178 23.65 7.96 29.67
CA ALA A 178 22.62 7.59 30.64
C ALA A 178 21.99 8.82 31.31
N VAL A 179 22.80 9.80 31.72
CA VAL A 179 22.32 11.07 32.29
C VAL A 179 21.55 11.86 31.25
N LEU A 180 22.04 11.93 30.01
CA LEU A 180 21.35 12.64 28.93
C LEU A 180 20.02 11.99 28.57
N LEU A 181 19.97 10.65 28.53
CA LEU A 181 18.74 9.88 28.33
C LEU A 181 17.74 10.15 29.46
N LEU A 182 18.18 10.03 30.72
CA LEU A 182 17.34 10.27 31.88
C LEU A 182 16.81 11.70 31.91
N ALA A 183 17.66 12.69 31.64
CA ALA A 183 17.27 14.09 31.56
C ALA A 183 16.24 14.32 30.44
N ALA A 184 16.45 13.73 29.26
CA ALA A 184 15.51 13.82 28.15
C ALA A 184 14.15 13.17 28.50
N VAL A 185 14.15 12.00 29.12
CA VAL A 185 12.91 11.33 29.58
C VAL A 185 12.19 12.17 30.64
N LEU A 186 12.91 12.71 31.61
CA LEU A 186 12.32 13.58 32.63
C LEU A 186 11.72 14.85 32.02
N VAL A 187 12.42 15.51 31.10
CA VAL A 187 11.89 16.67 30.38
C VAL A 187 10.63 16.29 29.59
N ALA A 188 10.63 15.17 28.87
CA ALA A 188 9.46 14.68 28.14
C ALA A 188 8.25 14.46 29.07
N VAL A 189 8.46 13.78 30.20
CA VAL A 189 7.40 13.54 31.21
C VAL A 189 6.89 14.85 31.79
N CYS A 190 7.78 15.75 32.22
CA CYS A 190 7.39 17.05 32.75
C CYS A 190 6.61 17.88 31.72
N SER A 191 7.04 17.90 30.46
CA SER A 191 6.33 18.60 29.38
C SER A 191 4.91 18.07 29.22
N VAL A 192 4.70 16.75 29.24
CA VAL A 192 3.36 16.15 29.18
C VAL A 192 2.53 16.50 30.41
N LEU A 193 3.10 16.42 31.61
CA LEU A 193 2.38 16.69 32.86
C LEU A 193 1.88 18.15 32.95
N VAL A 194 2.67 19.10 32.46
CA VAL A 194 2.28 20.53 32.43
C VAL A 194 1.03 20.78 31.58
N VAL A 195 0.83 20.00 30.51
CA VAL A 195 -0.31 20.15 29.58
C VAL A 195 -1.18 18.90 29.51
N PHE A 196 -1.23 18.11 30.58
CA PHE A 196 -1.74 16.73 30.55
C PHE A 196 -3.16 16.61 30.00
N GLN A 197 -4.08 17.51 30.40
CA GLN A 197 -5.47 17.45 29.93
C GLN A 197 -5.58 17.71 28.43
N ASP A 198 -4.88 18.73 27.93
CA ASP A 198 -4.88 19.08 26.50
C ASP A 198 -4.19 17.97 25.70
N PHE A 199 -3.05 17.50 26.17
CA PHE A 199 -2.32 16.39 25.54
C PHE A 199 -3.15 15.10 25.49
N ALA A 200 -3.75 14.69 26.61
CA ALA A 200 -4.55 13.47 26.67
C ALA A 200 -5.79 13.56 25.78
N SER A 201 -6.48 14.71 25.77
CA SER A 201 -7.63 14.96 24.90
C SER A 201 -7.22 14.91 23.42
N THR A 202 -6.17 15.65 23.04
CA THR A 202 -5.66 15.69 21.67
C THR A 202 -5.19 14.31 21.21
N MET A 203 -4.45 13.57 22.01
CA MET A 203 -3.97 12.24 21.62
C MET A 203 -5.08 11.18 21.56
N ARG A 204 -6.18 11.37 22.30
CA ARG A 204 -7.36 10.48 22.24
C ARG A 204 -8.26 10.78 21.03
N ASN A 205 -8.46 12.05 20.71
CA ASN A 205 -9.39 12.49 19.66
C ASN A 205 -8.72 12.63 18.28
N HIS A 206 -7.40 12.90 18.26
CA HIS A 206 -6.60 13.10 17.04
C HIS A 206 -5.43 12.11 17.02
N THR A 207 -5.76 10.82 17.04
CA THR A 207 -4.77 9.73 17.08
C THR A 207 -3.80 9.73 15.91
N GLN A 208 -4.09 10.44 14.80
CA GLN A 208 -3.20 10.58 13.65
C GLN A 208 -1.90 11.34 13.98
N LEU A 209 -1.92 12.26 14.96
CA LEU A 209 -0.78 13.11 15.31
C LEU A 209 0.45 12.29 15.73
N ARG A 210 0.25 11.09 16.29
CA ARG A 210 1.35 10.21 16.69
C ARG A 210 2.21 9.75 15.51
N TYR A 211 1.64 9.68 14.31
CA TYR A 211 2.31 9.25 13.10
C TYR A 211 3.04 10.39 12.36
N LEU A 212 2.87 11.64 12.82
CA LEU A 212 3.49 12.83 12.25
C LEU A 212 4.81 13.22 12.94
N MET A 213 5.15 12.58 14.07
CA MET A 213 6.33 12.91 14.87
C MET A 213 7.62 12.39 14.22
N ASN A 214 8.23 13.18 13.35
CA ASN A 214 9.47 12.83 12.65
C ASN A 214 10.73 13.00 13.53
N PRO A 215 11.74 12.12 13.43
CA PRO A 215 11.74 10.76 12.86
C PRO A 215 11.28 9.67 13.86
N LEU A 216 10.71 10.03 15.02
CA LEU A 216 10.27 9.08 16.05
C LEU A 216 9.28 8.04 15.50
N ASN A 217 8.37 8.47 14.63
CA ASN A 217 7.43 7.61 13.90
C ASN A 217 8.13 6.52 13.07
N SER A 218 9.16 6.89 12.32
CA SER A 218 9.90 6.03 11.40
C SER A 218 10.75 5.03 12.19
N VAL A 219 11.34 5.48 13.30
CA VAL A 219 12.11 4.63 14.22
C VAL A 219 11.19 3.64 14.94
N TYR A 220 10.01 4.09 15.38
CA TYR A 220 8.98 3.22 15.96
C TYR A 220 8.50 2.18 14.94
N ALA A 221 8.20 2.59 13.71
CA ALA A 221 7.80 1.71 12.62
C ALA A 221 8.86 0.65 12.33
N LEU A 222 10.14 1.06 12.21
CA LEU A 222 11.26 0.15 12.01
C LEU A 222 11.43 -0.83 13.17
N GLY A 223 11.30 -0.36 14.41
CA GLY A 223 11.32 -1.23 15.60
C GLY A 223 10.18 -2.26 15.60
N ASN A 224 8.98 -1.85 15.19
CA ASN A 224 7.83 -2.75 15.08
C ASN A 224 8.05 -3.83 14.01
N ILE A 225 8.64 -3.47 12.86
CA ILE A 225 9.01 -4.42 11.80
C ILE A 225 10.13 -5.35 12.28
N ALA A 226 11.19 -4.81 12.88
CA ALA A 226 12.34 -5.58 13.35
C ALA A 226 11.98 -6.58 14.47
N THR A 227 10.97 -6.27 15.29
CA THR A 227 10.47 -7.15 16.34
C THR A 227 9.35 -8.08 15.88
N ARG A 228 8.89 -7.98 14.62
CA ARG A 228 7.85 -8.86 14.05
C ARG A 228 8.21 -10.36 14.16
N PRO A 229 9.46 -10.80 13.89
CA PRO A 229 9.84 -12.20 14.06
C PRO A 229 9.78 -12.71 15.52
N LEU A 230 9.75 -11.81 16.51
CA LEU A 230 9.59 -12.18 17.93
C LEU A 230 8.11 -12.42 18.30
N ARG A 231 7.18 -11.94 17.48
CA ARG A 231 5.73 -12.01 17.73
C ARG A 231 5.01 -12.98 16.79
N MET A 232 5.61 -13.27 15.64
CA MET A 232 5.04 -14.11 14.59
C MET A 232 6.16 -14.89 13.89
N ASP A 233 5.93 -16.17 13.62
CA ASP A 233 6.81 -16.94 12.74
C ASP A 233 6.61 -16.47 11.29
N THR A 234 7.61 -15.80 10.76
CA THR A 234 7.65 -15.33 9.37
C THR A 234 8.41 -16.28 8.45
N ARG A 235 9.00 -17.37 8.97
CA ARG A 235 9.82 -18.31 8.19
C ARG A 235 9.01 -19.45 7.61
N THR A 236 8.00 -19.89 8.34
CA THR A 236 7.18 -21.04 7.96
C THR A 236 5.81 -20.59 7.48
N ILE A 237 5.40 -21.10 6.32
CA ILE A 237 4.01 -21.00 5.86
C ILE A 237 3.32 -22.31 6.23
N LEU A 238 2.30 -22.23 7.08
CA LEU A 238 1.55 -23.39 7.53
C LEU A 238 0.59 -23.86 6.42
N PRO A 239 0.47 -25.18 6.21
CA PRO A 239 -0.39 -25.69 5.16
C PRO A 239 -1.87 -25.43 5.46
N LEU A 240 -2.66 -25.22 4.41
CA LEU A 240 -4.11 -24.99 4.48
C LEU A 240 -4.83 -25.76 3.37
N GLY A 241 -6.02 -26.29 3.68
CA GLY A 241 -6.88 -26.92 2.69
C GLY A 241 -6.27 -28.15 2.02
N ARG A 242 -5.41 -28.89 2.71
CA ARG A 242 -4.87 -30.19 2.22
C ARG A 242 -5.95 -31.27 2.12
N ASP A 243 -7.08 -31.05 2.77
CA ASP A 243 -8.31 -31.83 2.67
C ASP A 243 -9.24 -31.35 1.55
N ALA A 244 -8.84 -30.34 0.77
CA ALA A 244 -9.67 -29.75 -0.27
C ALA A 244 -10.02 -30.79 -1.35
N ARG A 245 -11.31 -30.88 -1.65
CA ARG A 245 -11.87 -31.77 -2.67
C ARG A 245 -12.95 -31.07 -3.46
N LEU A 246 -13.12 -31.51 -4.71
CA LEU A 246 -14.16 -31.03 -5.60
C LEU A 246 -15.53 -31.56 -5.12
N GLY A 247 -16.53 -30.68 -5.10
CA GLY A 247 -17.88 -30.97 -4.64
C GLY A 247 -18.76 -31.67 -5.69
N ALA A 248 -20.06 -31.74 -5.41
CA ALA A 248 -21.02 -32.51 -6.19
C ALA A 248 -21.25 -31.96 -7.61
N SER A 249 -21.01 -30.66 -7.82
CA SER A 249 -21.15 -30.03 -9.15
C SER A 249 -20.18 -30.59 -10.20
N TYR A 250 -19.10 -31.28 -9.78
CA TYR A 250 -18.13 -31.90 -10.68
C TYR A 250 -18.52 -33.32 -11.12
N ALA A 251 -19.54 -33.95 -10.50
CA ALA A 251 -19.89 -35.35 -10.75
C ALA A 251 -20.58 -35.60 -12.12
N GLN A 252 -21.22 -34.58 -12.68
CA GLN A 252 -21.90 -34.63 -14.00
C GLN A 252 -21.53 -33.38 -14.83
N GLN A 253 -20.24 -33.08 -14.88
CA GLN A 253 -19.74 -31.86 -15.50
C GLN A 253 -19.52 -32.06 -17.01
N ASP A 254 -20.37 -31.43 -17.82
CA ASP A 254 -20.20 -31.42 -19.30
C ASP A 254 -19.04 -30.52 -19.76
N LYS A 255 -18.81 -29.41 -19.06
CA LYS A 255 -17.78 -28.39 -19.38
C LYS A 255 -17.10 -27.92 -18.09
N PRO A 256 -15.76 -27.75 -18.07
CA PRO A 256 -15.05 -27.26 -16.88
C PRO A 256 -15.42 -25.82 -16.50
N PRO A 257 -15.50 -25.49 -15.21
CA PRO A 257 -15.61 -24.11 -14.76
C PRO A 257 -14.33 -23.35 -15.10
N LEU A 258 -14.50 -22.09 -15.53
CA LEU A 258 -13.42 -21.15 -15.80
C LEU A 258 -13.71 -19.87 -15.03
N LEU A 259 -12.96 -19.63 -13.96
CA LEU A 259 -13.12 -18.44 -13.13
C LEU A 259 -11.96 -17.47 -13.38
N VAL A 260 -12.28 -16.26 -13.81
CA VAL A 260 -11.33 -15.14 -13.87
C VAL A 260 -11.54 -14.26 -12.64
N LEU A 261 -10.51 -14.15 -11.83
CA LEU A 261 -10.41 -13.25 -10.69
C LEU A 261 -9.65 -12.01 -11.13
N VAL A 262 -10.34 -10.92 -11.40
CA VAL A 262 -9.66 -9.64 -11.70
C VAL A 262 -9.42 -8.92 -10.39
N LEU A 263 -8.15 -8.86 -9.97
CA LEU A 263 -7.71 -8.11 -8.82
C LEU A 263 -7.35 -6.69 -9.28
N GLY A 264 -8.26 -5.76 -9.04
CA GLY A 264 -8.06 -4.34 -9.32
C GLY A 264 -7.09 -3.69 -8.35
N GLU A 265 -6.49 -2.59 -8.78
CA GLU A 265 -5.55 -1.80 -7.99
C GLU A 265 -6.08 -0.38 -7.81
N THR A 266 -6.13 0.11 -6.58
CA THR A 266 -6.40 1.53 -6.25
C THR A 266 -7.80 2.02 -6.74
N GLY A 267 -8.71 1.10 -7.07
CA GLY A 267 -10.06 1.40 -7.51
C GLY A 267 -10.99 1.75 -6.34
N ARG A 268 -11.43 3.01 -6.23
CA ARG A 268 -12.38 3.43 -5.18
C ARG A 268 -13.82 3.39 -5.69
N ALA A 269 -14.72 2.81 -4.91
CA ALA A 269 -16.12 2.60 -5.30
C ALA A 269 -16.83 3.89 -5.73
N GLY A 270 -16.51 5.02 -5.09
CA GLY A 270 -17.16 6.32 -5.30
C GLY A 270 -16.96 6.94 -6.68
N ASN A 271 -16.07 6.39 -7.51
CA ASN A 271 -15.80 6.87 -8.87
C ASN A 271 -16.19 5.87 -9.97
N PHE A 272 -16.86 4.77 -9.62
CA PHE A 272 -17.40 3.81 -10.59
C PHE A 272 -18.84 4.18 -10.95
N ALA A 273 -19.14 4.47 -12.22
CA ALA A 273 -20.48 4.88 -12.65
C ALA A 273 -21.55 3.80 -12.37
N ILE A 274 -21.18 2.53 -12.44
CA ILE A 274 -22.04 1.39 -12.08
C ILE A 274 -22.46 1.39 -10.60
N ASN A 275 -21.70 2.09 -9.73
CA ASN A 275 -22.06 2.35 -8.33
C ASN A 275 -22.88 3.63 -8.13
N GLY A 276 -23.29 4.30 -9.20
CA GLY A 276 -24.04 5.56 -9.14
C GLY A 276 -23.16 6.81 -9.17
N TYR A 277 -21.88 6.71 -9.54
CA TYR A 277 -21.06 7.90 -9.78
C TYR A 277 -21.61 8.72 -10.96
N ALA A 278 -21.65 10.04 -10.82
CA ALA A 278 -22.32 10.93 -11.77
C ALA A 278 -21.64 11.01 -13.15
N ARG A 279 -20.34 10.73 -13.23
CA ARG A 279 -19.59 10.75 -14.51
C ARG A 279 -19.59 9.36 -15.13
N PRO A 280 -19.65 9.24 -16.47
CA PRO A 280 -19.70 7.95 -17.15
C PRO A 280 -18.31 7.29 -17.20
N THR A 281 -17.79 6.86 -16.04
CA THR A 281 -16.49 6.21 -15.91
C THR A 281 -16.51 4.72 -16.22
N THR A 282 -17.69 4.08 -16.16
CA THR A 282 -17.85 2.65 -16.51
C THR A 282 -18.94 2.41 -17.56
N PRO A 283 -18.86 3.03 -18.75
CA PRO A 283 -19.93 2.96 -19.74
C PRO A 283 -20.20 1.52 -20.25
N HIS A 284 -19.18 0.68 -20.40
CA HIS A 284 -19.37 -0.70 -20.85
C HIS A 284 -20.07 -1.55 -19.79
N LEU A 285 -19.63 -1.49 -18.54
CA LEU A 285 -20.23 -2.25 -17.45
C LEU A 285 -21.64 -1.76 -17.13
N SER A 286 -21.88 -0.44 -17.13
CA SER A 286 -23.21 0.12 -16.87
C SER A 286 -24.24 -0.19 -17.97
N ALA A 287 -23.81 -0.58 -19.17
CA ALA A 287 -24.70 -1.01 -20.24
C ALA A 287 -25.20 -2.46 -20.08
N ARG A 288 -24.72 -3.20 -19.07
CA ARG A 288 -25.01 -4.62 -18.87
C ARG A 288 -26.03 -4.84 -17.75
N ASN A 289 -27.02 -5.70 -18.01
CA ASN A 289 -28.02 -6.11 -17.03
C ASN A 289 -27.72 -7.47 -16.37
N ASP A 290 -26.66 -8.14 -16.82
CA ASP A 290 -26.26 -9.48 -16.37
C ASP A 290 -25.11 -9.47 -15.35
N LEU A 291 -24.71 -8.28 -14.89
CA LEU A 291 -23.72 -8.09 -13.83
C LEU A 291 -24.39 -8.00 -12.46
N VAL A 292 -23.72 -8.54 -11.45
CA VAL A 292 -24.00 -8.29 -10.04
C VAL A 292 -23.01 -7.24 -9.57
N ASN A 293 -23.52 -6.09 -9.13
CA ASN A 293 -22.72 -5.06 -8.50
C ASN A 293 -23.03 -5.02 -7.00
N ALA A 294 -22.00 -5.08 -6.16
CA ALA A 294 -22.12 -4.96 -4.71
C ALA A 294 -21.59 -3.57 -4.27
N PRO A 295 -22.46 -2.55 -4.16
CA PRO A 295 -22.04 -1.16 -3.96
C PRO A 295 -21.53 -0.86 -2.55
N ASN A 296 -21.62 -1.80 -1.60
CA ASN A 296 -21.23 -1.65 -0.20
C ASN A 296 -20.10 -2.64 0.19
N ALA A 297 -19.00 -2.62 -0.59
CA ALA A 297 -17.85 -3.51 -0.42
C ALA A 297 -16.63 -2.80 0.16
N TRP A 298 -15.94 -3.46 1.10
CA TRP A 298 -14.85 -2.85 1.88
C TRP A 298 -13.58 -3.68 1.90
N SER A 299 -12.44 -3.02 1.71
CA SER A 299 -11.13 -3.64 1.67
C SER A 299 -10.65 -4.10 3.06
N CYS A 300 -9.74 -5.08 3.05
CA CYS A 300 -9.04 -5.50 4.26
C CYS A 300 -8.00 -4.47 4.72
N GLY A 301 -7.25 -3.89 3.77
CA GLY A 301 -6.21 -2.89 4.02
C GLY A 301 -6.42 -1.63 3.19
N THR A 302 -5.44 -0.73 3.26
CA THR A 302 -5.39 0.54 2.51
C THR A 302 -4.16 0.61 1.62
N SER A 303 -3.48 -0.52 1.40
CA SER A 303 -2.37 -0.67 0.46
C SER A 303 -2.35 -2.10 -0.07
N THR A 304 -1.81 -2.32 -1.26
CA THR A 304 -1.66 -3.65 -1.88
C THR A 304 -0.97 -4.65 -0.94
N ALA A 305 0.09 -4.23 -0.25
CA ALA A 305 0.85 -5.05 0.70
C ALA A 305 0.01 -5.53 1.91
N ALA A 306 -1.02 -4.76 2.30
CA ALA A 306 -1.94 -5.13 3.36
C ALA A 306 -3.15 -5.92 2.83
N SER A 307 -3.75 -5.47 1.73
CA SER A 307 -5.00 -6.00 1.20
C SER A 307 -4.83 -7.35 0.52
N VAL A 308 -3.85 -7.51 -0.37
CA VAL A 308 -3.74 -8.70 -1.24
C VAL A 308 -3.48 -9.97 -0.41
N PRO A 309 -2.46 -10.04 0.46
CA PRO A 309 -2.27 -11.23 1.29
C PRO A 309 -3.45 -11.51 2.24
N CYS A 310 -4.16 -10.47 2.67
CA CYS A 310 -5.28 -10.61 3.60
C CYS A 310 -6.54 -11.17 2.93
N MET A 311 -6.94 -10.64 1.77
CA MET A 311 -8.17 -11.08 1.10
C MET A 311 -8.06 -12.51 0.54
N PHE A 312 -6.84 -12.97 0.27
CA PHE A 312 -6.55 -14.36 -0.10
C PHE A 312 -6.35 -15.28 1.12
N SER A 313 -6.50 -14.77 2.35
CA SER A 313 -6.43 -15.55 3.59
C SER A 313 -7.81 -15.95 4.10
N HIS A 314 -7.89 -17.11 4.75
CA HIS A 314 -9.10 -17.61 5.42
C HIS A 314 -9.42 -16.91 6.76
N LEU A 315 -8.53 -16.04 7.25
CA LEU A 315 -8.61 -15.45 8.59
C LEU A 315 -9.48 -14.19 8.67
N GLY A 316 -9.79 -13.58 7.53
CA GLY A 316 -10.33 -12.21 7.47
C GLY A 316 -9.37 -11.17 8.05
N ARG A 317 -9.73 -9.88 8.03
CA ARG A 317 -8.83 -8.79 8.45
C ARG A 317 -8.34 -8.93 9.88
N SER A 318 -9.27 -9.08 10.83
CA SER A 318 -8.93 -9.10 12.26
C SER A 318 -8.04 -10.29 12.62
N GLY A 319 -8.34 -11.47 12.07
CA GLY A 319 -7.50 -12.66 12.22
C GLY A 319 -6.17 -12.53 11.52
N TYR A 320 -6.13 -11.94 10.32
CA TYR A 320 -4.89 -11.72 9.58
C TYR A 320 -3.95 -10.76 10.32
N GLU A 321 -4.44 -9.65 10.88
CA GLU A 321 -3.63 -8.69 11.64
C GLU A 321 -3.05 -9.29 12.94
N SER A 322 -3.80 -10.18 13.60
CA SER A 322 -3.44 -10.76 14.90
C SER A 322 -2.74 -12.12 14.83
N ARG A 323 -2.51 -12.64 13.62
CA ARG A 323 -1.95 -13.99 13.41
C ARG A 323 -0.54 -14.15 14.01
N SER A 324 -0.26 -15.38 14.47
CA SER A 324 1.05 -15.80 14.97
C SER A 324 1.92 -16.51 13.93
N ALA A 325 1.34 -16.89 12.78
CA ALA A 325 2.03 -17.55 11.67
C ALA A 325 1.38 -17.17 10.34
N ASN A 326 2.12 -17.35 9.24
CA ASN A 326 1.56 -17.27 7.90
C ASN A 326 0.97 -18.62 7.47
N PHE A 327 -0.05 -18.60 6.62
CA PHE A 327 -0.74 -19.78 6.11
C PHE A 327 -0.73 -19.76 4.59
N GLU A 328 -0.83 -20.93 3.98
CA GLU A 328 -1.26 -21.07 2.59
C GLU A 328 -2.61 -20.34 2.39
N GLY A 329 -2.82 -19.80 1.20
CA GLY A 329 -3.97 -18.94 0.85
C GLY A 329 -4.93 -19.61 -0.11
N LEU A 330 -5.90 -18.84 -0.61
CA LEU A 330 -6.97 -19.29 -1.51
C LEU A 330 -6.43 -20.05 -2.73
N MET A 331 -5.38 -19.52 -3.37
CA MET A 331 -4.82 -20.13 -4.57
C MET A 331 -4.18 -21.49 -4.31
N ASP A 332 -3.54 -21.68 -3.15
CA ASP A 332 -3.00 -22.97 -2.72
C ASP A 332 -4.15 -23.98 -2.50
N VAL A 333 -5.23 -23.56 -1.83
CA VAL A 333 -6.39 -24.42 -1.56
C VAL A 333 -7.08 -24.86 -2.85
N LEU A 334 -7.24 -23.96 -3.81
CA LEU A 334 -7.77 -24.29 -5.14
C LEU A 334 -6.86 -25.28 -5.88
N GLN A 335 -5.54 -25.11 -5.78
CA GLN A 335 -4.57 -26.06 -6.34
C GLN A 335 -4.63 -27.43 -5.64
N HIS A 336 -4.79 -27.48 -4.32
CA HIS A 336 -4.95 -28.73 -3.56
C HIS A 336 -6.22 -29.50 -3.95
N ALA A 337 -7.30 -28.79 -4.30
CA ALA A 337 -8.51 -29.40 -4.85
C ALA A 337 -8.29 -30.00 -6.26
N GLY A 338 -7.12 -29.76 -6.87
CA GLY A 338 -6.73 -30.27 -8.18
C GLY A 338 -7.15 -29.38 -9.35
N LEU A 339 -7.50 -28.12 -9.10
CA LEU A 339 -7.81 -27.15 -10.15
C LEU A 339 -6.53 -26.58 -10.78
N ALA A 340 -6.62 -26.23 -12.06
CA ALA A 340 -5.56 -25.48 -12.73
C ALA A 340 -5.61 -24.02 -12.23
N VAL A 341 -4.52 -23.54 -11.64
CA VAL A 341 -4.41 -22.16 -11.15
C VAL A 341 -3.31 -21.41 -11.88
N LEU A 342 -3.56 -20.13 -12.19
CA LEU A 342 -2.59 -19.23 -12.81
C LEU A 342 -2.73 -17.82 -12.24
N TRP A 343 -1.61 -17.15 -12.02
CA TRP A 343 -1.58 -15.72 -11.70
C TRP A 343 -0.88 -14.95 -12.83
N VAL A 344 -1.55 -13.98 -13.43
CA VAL A 344 -0.98 -13.07 -14.42
C VAL A 344 -0.92 -11.69 -13.79
N ASP A 345 0.28 -11.14 -13.69
CA ASP A 345 0.58 -9.91 -12.95
C ASP A 345 1.00 -8.80 -13.90
N ASN A 346 0.33 -7.65 -13.84
CA ASN A 346 0.76 -6.42 -14.50
C ASN A 346 1.16 -5.33 -13.48
N GLN A 347 1.35 -5.70 -12.21
CA GLN A 347 1.65 -4.84 -11.08
C GLN A 347 3.11 -5.05 -10.61
N SER A 348 3.50 -4.43 -9.50
CA SER A 348 4.75 -4.71 -8.76
C SER A 348 4.75 -6.06 -8.01
N GLY A 349 4.07 -7.07 -8.57
CA GLY A 349 4.02 -8.43 -8.04
C GLY A 349 2.90 -8.70 -7.02
N CYS A 350 2.70 -10.00 -6.78
CA CYS A 350 1.58 -10.57 -6.04
C CYS A 350 1.72 -10.60 -4.50
N LYS A 351 2.74 -9.91 -3.96
CA LYS A 351 3.00 -9.76 -2.51
C LYS A 351 3.09 -11.10 -1.75
N GLY A 352 3.64 -12.13 -2.40
CA GLY A 352 3.85 -13.48 -1.83
C GLY A 352 2.68 -14.45 -2.01
N THR A 353 1.54 -13.98 -2.55
CA THR A 353 0.31 -14.76 -2.70
C THR A 353 0.40 -15.78 -3.85
N CYS A 354 1.22 -15.49 -4.86
CA CYS A 354 1.38 -16.34 -6.05
C CYS A 354 2.67 -17.18 -6.08
N ASP A 355 3.55 -17.06 -5.07
CA ASP A 355 4.90 -17.66 -5.06
C ASP A 355 4.90 -19.19 -5.20
N ARG A 356 3.80 -19.85 -4.83
CA ARG A 356 3.64 -21.32 -4.82
C ARG A 356 2.79 -21.86 -5.96
N ILE A 357 2.35 -21.00 -6.88
CA ILE A 357 1.52 -21.38 -8.02
C ILE A 357 2.14 -20.91 -9.34
N PRO A 358 1.76 -21.48 -10.50
CA PRO A 358 2.14 -20.94 -11.80
C PRO A 358 1.78 -19.46 -11.90
N ASN A 359 2.77 -18.64 -12.25
CA ASN A 359 2.58 -17.19 -12.39
C ASN A 359 3.35 -16.64 -13.60
N ALA A 360 2.93 -15.48 -14.07
CA ALA A 360 3.51 -14.77 -15.19
C ALA A 360 3.48 -13.26 -14.95
N ASP A 361 4.59 -12.59 -15.25
CA ASP A 361 4.71 -11.13 -15.20
C ASP A 361 4.58 -10.55 -16.61
N THR A 362 3.67 -9.58 -16.76
CA THR A 362 3.44 -8.82 -17.99
C THR A 362 3.91 -7.37 -17.89
N SER A 363 4.26 -6.88 -16.69
CA SER A 363 4.59 -5.48 -16.41
C SER A 363 5.83 -4.97 -17.17
N ALA A 364 6.75 -5.89 -17.53
CA ALA A 364 7.99 -5.61 -18.24
C ALA A 364 7.97 -6.00 -19.73
N GLN A 365 6.80 -6.32 -20.29
CA GLN A 365 6.68 -6.62 -21.71
C GLN A 365 6.92 -5.37 -22.58
N LYS A 366 7.31 -5.62 -23.84
CA LYS A 366 7.65 -4.57 -24.81
C LYS A 366 6.70 -4.60 -25.99
N ASP A 367 5.41 -4.57 -25.68
CA ASP A 367 4.38 -4.49 -26.71
C ASP A 367 4.23 -3.04 -27.21
N PRO A 368 4.31 -2.77 -28.53
CA PRO A 368 4.26 -1.42 -29.05
C PRO A 368 2.90 -0.74 -28.90
N GLU A 369 1.81 -1.49 -28.81
CA GLU A 369 0.45 -0.97 -28.70
C GLU A 369 0.01 -0.86 -27.23
N LEU A 370 0.31 -1.90 -26.44
CA LEU A 370 -0.13 -2.01 -25.06
C LEU A 370 0.89 -1.49 -24.05
N CYS A 371 2.15 -1.30 -24.44
CA CYS A 371 3.20 -0.77 -23.58
C CYS A 371 3.90 0.46 -24.22
N PRO A 372 3.17 1.58 -24.44
CA PRO A 372 3.62 2.69 -25.27
C PRO A 372 4.88 3.40 -24.74
N THR A 373 5.15 3.33 -23.44
CA THR A 373 6.36 3.91 -22.82
C THR A 373 7.51 2.90 -22.70
N GLY A 374 7.29 1.65 -23.11
CA GLY A 374 8.23 0.53 -22.96
C GLY A 374 8.56 0.14 -21.52
N SER A 375 7.96 0.83 -20.54
CA SER A 375 8.17 0.67 -19.10
C SER A 375 6.86 0.53 -18.34
N ASP A 376 5.75 1.01 -18.88
CA ASP A 376 4.38 0.83 -18.40
C ASP A 376 3.52 0.14 -19.46
N CYS A 377 2.78 -0.89 -19.06
CA CYS A 377 1.81 -1.59 -19.90
C CYS A 377 0.38 -1.37 -19.39
N LEU A 378 -0.55 -1.15 -20.32
CA LEU A 378 -1.98 -1.18 -20.05
C LEU A 378 -2.41 -2.60 -19.69
N ASP A 379 -3.39 -2.74 -18.80
CA ASP A 379 -3.81 -4.06 -18.25
C ASP A 379 -4.28 -5.06 -19.31
N SER A 380 -4.72 -4.57 -20.47
CA SER A 380 -5.06 -5.41 -21.62
C SER A 380 -3.91 -6.33 -22.07
N ILE A 381 -2.66 -6.03 -21.71
CA ILE A 381 -1.50 -6.91 -21.95
C ILE A 381 -1.67 -8.29 -21.30
N MET A 382 -2.41 -8.39 -20.19
CA MET A 382 -2.64 -9.67 -19.49
C MET A 382 -3.51 -10.65 -20.30
N LEU A 383 -4.34 -10.14 -21.21
CA LEU A 383 -5.13 -10.97 -22.12
C LEU A 383 -4.30 -11.49 -23.30
N LYS A 384 -3.17 -10.83 -23.61
CA LYS A 384 -2.26 -11.29 -24.65
C LYS A 384 -1.62 -12.61 -24.23
N ASP A 385 -1.71 -13.59 -25.13
CA ASP A 385 -1.23 -14.97 -24.93
C ASP A 385 -1.90 -15.72 -23.76
N LEU A 386 -3.00 -15.21 -23.20
CA LEU A 386 -3.68 -15.87 -22.08
C LEU A 386 -4.12 -17.29 -22.44
N ASP A 387 -4.69 -17.50 -23.63
CA ASP A 387 -5.07 -18.83 -24.11
C ASP A 387 -3.89 -19.80 -24.17
N GLN A 388 -2.72 -19.33 -24.62
CA GLN A 388 -1.51 -20.14 -24.67
C GLN A 388 -1.00 -20.48 -23.26
N ARG A 389 -1.03 -19.49 -22.35
CA ARG A 389 -0.64 -19.70 -20.94
C ARG A 389 -1.53 -20.73 -20.27
N LEU A 390 -2.84 -20.64 -20.49
CA LEU A 390 -3.79 -21.64 -20.00
C LEU A 390 -3.52 -22.99 -20.65
N ALA A 391 -3.31 -23.08 -21.97
CA ALA A 391 -3.02 -24.35 -22.64
C ALA A 391 -1.79 -25.08 -22.08
N ASN A 392 -0.79 -24.33 -21.58
CA ASN A 392 0.43 -24.86 -20.97
C ASN A 392 0.23 -25.43 -19.54
N LEU A 393 -0.92 -25.17 -18.90
CA LEU A 393 -1.25 -25.79 -17.62
C LEU A 393 -1.62 -27.27 -17.80
N PRO A 394 -1.40 -28.13 -16.78
CA PRO A 394 -1.70 -29.56 -16.86
C PRO A 394 -3.12 -29.85 -17.34
N ALA A 395 -3.25 -30.71 -18.35
CA ALA A 395 -4.52 -30.97 -19.01
C ALA A 395 -5.56 -31.60 -18.08
N ASP A 396 -5.14 -32.48 -17.17
CA ASP A 396 -5.98 -33.12 -16.15
C ASP A 396 -6.56 -32.10 -15.16
N GLN A 397 -5.76 -31.11 -14.74
CA GLN A 397 -6.22 -30.02 -13.90
C GLN A 397 -7.21 -29.12 -14.64
N ARG A 398 -6.91 -28.75 -15.90
CA ARG A 398 -7.80 -27.93 -16.73
C ARG A 398 -9.16 -28.58 -17.00
N GLN A 399 -9.18 -29.89 -17.20
CA GLN A 399 -10.42 -30.66 -17.37
C GLN A 399 -11.29 -30.66 -16.12
N ARG A 400 -10.70 -30.55 -14.93
CA ARG A 400 -11.45 -30.36 -13.68
C ARG A 400 -11.99 -28.94 -13.59
N GLY A 401 -11.16 -27.94 -13.81
CA GLY A 401 -11.53 -26.53 -13.78
C GLY A 401 -10.32 -25.62 -13.72
N THR A 402 -10.50 -24.36 -14.12
CA THR A 402 -9.42 -23.36 -14.18
C THR A 402 -9.79 -22.12 -13.39
N VAL A 403 -8.86 -21.61 -12.58
CA VAL A 403 -8.96 -20.32 -11.90
C VAL A 403 -7.76 -19.47 -12.27
N VAL A 404 -7.98 -18.30 -12.86
CA VAL A 404 -6.92 -17.37 -13.24
C VAL A 404 -7.09 -16.04 -12.52
N VAL A 405 -6.02 -15.53 -11.93
CA VAL A 405 -5.96 -14.17 -11.39
C VAL A 405 -5.34 -13.26 -12.44
N LEU A 406 -5.99 -12.12 -12.72
CA LEU A 406 -5.44 -11.02 -13.51
C LEU A 406 -5.25 -9.84 -12.55
N HIS A 407 -4.00 -9.54 -12.18
CA HIS A 407 -3.66 -8.51 -11.21
C HIS A 407 -3.26 -7.21 -11.92
N GLN A 408 -4.11 -6.21 -11.79
CA GLN A 408 -4.05 -4.98 -12.55
C GLN A 408 -3.03 -3.97 -12.02
N MET A 409 -2.52 -3.15 -12.93
CA MET A 409 -1.97 -1.83 -12.60
C MET A 409 -3.10 -0.85 -12.24
N GLY A 410 -4.28 -1.00 -12.83
CA GLY A 410 -5.51 -0.34 -12.43
C GLY A 410 -5.36 1.18 -12.34
N SER A 411 -5.78 1.75 -11.23
CA SER A 411 -5.75 3.19 -10.97
C SER A 411 -4.52 3.65 -10.18
N HIS A 412 -3.44 2.87 -10.14
CA HIS A 412 -2.26 3.14 -9.30
C HIS A 412 -1.64 4.53 -9.57
N GLY A 413 -1.58 5.35 -8.51
CA GLY A 413 -0.97 6.68 -8.51
C GLY A 413 0.55 6.67 -8.27
N PRO A 414 1.22 7.84 -8.22
CA PRO A 414 0.69 9.16 -8.58
C PRO A 414 0.56 9.38 -10.09
N ALA A 415 1.07 8.49 -10.94
CA ALA A 415 1.10 8.66 -12.39
C ALA A 415 -0.21 8.23 -13.10
N TYR A 416 -1.37 8.71 -12.62
CA TYR A 416 -2.69 8.28 -13.13
C TYR A 416 -2.85 8.44 -14.65
N SER A 417 -2.26 9.48 -15.24
CA SER A 417 -2.37 9.71 -16.69
C SER A 417 -1.67 8.65 -17.54
N LYS A 418 -0.81 7.81 -16.96
CA LYS A 418 -0.21 6.65 -17.63
C LYS A 418 -1.08 5.40 -17.57
N ARG A 419 -2.19 5.43 -16.83
CA ARG A 419 -3.07 4.28 -16.59
C ARG A 419 -4.20 4.14 -17.61
N SER A 420 -4.22 4.99 -18.63
CA SER A 420 -5.22 4.97 -19.70
C SER A 420 -4.60 5.32 -21.04
N ALA A 421 -5.10 4.69 -22.11
CA ALA A 421 -4.66 4.98 -23.46
C ALA A 421 -5.15 6.38 -23.92
N PRO A 422 -4.43 7.07 -24.82
CA PRO A 422 -4.80 8.41 -25.29
C PRO A 422 -6.25 8.54 -25.79
N GLU A 423 -6.77 7.52 -26.46
CA GLU A 423 -8.13 7.47 -26.99
C GLU A 423 -9.21 7.20 -25.94
N ARG A 424 -8.83 6.79 -24.73
CA ARG A 424 -9.74 6.48 -23.60
C ARG A 424 -9.66 7.53 -22.49
N LYS A 425 -9.43 8.80 -22.87
CA LYS A 425 -9.32 9.94 -21.95
C LYS A 425 -10.41 11.00 -22.16
N PRO A 426 -11.70 10.68 -21.89
CA PRO A 426 -12.81 11.61 -22.10
C PRO A 426 -12.80 12.81 -21.15
N PHE A 427 -12.06 12.74 -20.04
CA PHE A 427 -12.05 13.78 -19.02
C PHE A 427 -10.78 14.63 -19.11
N GLN A 428 -10.96 15.91 -19.45
CA GLN A 428 -9.87 16.87 -19.67
C GLN A 428 -10.17 18.22 -18.99
N PRO A 429 -9.14 19.03 -18.66
CA PRO A 429 -7.73 18.66 -18.67
C PRO A 429 -7.39 17.66 -17.56
N GLU A 430 -6.46 16.75 -17.82
CA GLU A 430 -5.97 15.78 -16.81
C GLU A 430 -4.63 16.21 -16.17
N CYS A 431 -4.34 15.69 -14.98
CA CYS A 431 -3.05 15.88 -14.33
C CYS A 431 -1.99 14.94 -14.93
N ASN A 432 -0.93 15.53 -15.51
CA ASN A 432 0.22 14.79 -16.06
C ASN A 432 1.46 14.82 -15.16
N SER A 433 1.37 15.41 -13.97
CA SER A 433 2.46 15.48 -12.99
C SER A 433 2.28 14.40 -11.92
N THR A 434 3.39 13.80 -11.48
CA THR A 434 3.38 12.92 -10.30
C THR A 434 3.46 13.70 -8.97
N ALA A 435 3.73 15.00 -9.03
CA ALA A 435 3.51 15.93 -7.93
C ALA A 435 2.05 16.41 -7.98
N LEU A 436 1.14 15.54 -7.55
CA LEU A 436 -0.32 15.73 -7.63
C LEU A 436 -0.81 17.08 -7.05
N GLN A 437 -0.14 17.57 -6.02
CA GLN A 437 -0.39 18.86 -5.37
C GLN A 437 -0.09 20.08 -6.25
N GLU A 438 0.57 19.91 -7.40
CA GLU A 438 0.78 20.95 -8.42
C GLU A 438 -0.40 21.07 -9.38
N CYS A 439 -1.22 20.02 -9.47
CA CYS A 439 -2.40 19.99 -10.30
C CYS A 439 -3.60 20.56 -9.53
N GLY A 440 -4.52 21.20 -10.24
CA GLY A 440 -5.86 21.45 -9.69
C GLY A 440 -6.53 20.11 -9.35
N GLN A 441 -7.23 20.04 -8.22
CA GLN A 441 -7.85 18.79 -7.74
C GLN A 441 -8.71 18.13 -8.83
N GLN A 442 -9.49 18.92 -9.58
CA GLN A 442 -10.31 18.39 -10.67
C GLN A 442 -9.49 17.73 -11.79
N ALA A 443 -8.27 18.21 -12.08
CA ALA A 443 -7.40 17.58 -13.06
C ALA A 443 -6.85 16.24 -12.56
N VAL A 444 -6.60 16.11 -11.24
CA VAL A 444 -6.26 14.82 -10.61
C VAL A 444 -7.44 13.85 -10.72
N ILE A 445 -8.65 14.31 -10.38
CA ILE A 445 -9.88 13.53 -10.53
C ILE A 445 -10.09 13.12 -12.00
N ASN A 446 -9.84 14.00 -12.96
CA ASN A 446 -9.95 13.67 -14.39
C ASN A 446 -8.98 12.56 -14.81
N ALA A 447 -7.70 12.65 -14.40
CA ALA A 447 -6.70 11.62 -14.70
C ALA A 447 -7.09 10.27 -14.06
N TYR A 448 -7.56 10.30 -12.81
CA TYR A 448 -8.05 9.13 -12.10
C TYR A 448 -9.29 8.51 -12.77
N ASP A 449 -10.29 9.32 -13.13
CA ASP A 449 -11.49 8.85 -13.81
C ASP A 449 -11.19 8.26 -15.18
N ASN A 450 -10.22 8.79 -15.92
CA ASN A 450 -9.74 8.20 -17.16
C ASN A 450 -9.14 6.79 -16.92
N SER A 451 -8.44 6.57 -15.80
CA SER A 451 -7.96 5.22 -15.44
C SER A 451 -9.09 4.22 -15.13
N ILE A 452 -10.22 4.71 -14.61
CA ILE A 452 -11.42 3.87 -14.41
C ILE A 452 -12.07 3.54 -15.76
N VAL A 453 -12.08 4.47 -16.71
CA VAL A 453 -12.52 4.20 -18.10
C VAL A 453 -11.65 3.11 -18.75
N GLU A 454 -10.34 3.12 -18.52
CA GLU A 454 -9.45 2.03 -18.95
C GLU A 454 -9.79 0.71 -18.26
N THR A 455 -10.07 0.74 -16.96
CA THR A 455 -10.48 -0.45 -16.19
C THR A 455 -11.81 -1.03 -16.71
N ASP A 456 -12.79 -0.18 -17.00
CA ASP A 456 -14.06 -0.56 -17.62
C ASP A 456 -13.86 -1.24 -18.98
N HIS A 457 -12.99 -0.67 -19.82
CA HIS A 457 -12.60 -1.26 -21.09
C HIS A 457 -11.93 -2.63 -20.91
N PHE A 458 -10.98 -2.75 -19.99
CA PHE A 458 -10.29 -4.02 -19.70
C PHE A 458 -11.27 -5.11 -19.20
N LEU A 459 -12.13 -4.77 -18.24
CA LEU A 459 -13.14 -5.70 -17.72
C LEU A 459 -14.12 -6.14 -18.81
N ASN A 460 -14.52 -5.22 -19.71
CA ASN A 460 -15.33 -5.58 -20.87
C ASN A 460 -14.58 -6.54 -21.82
N SER A 461 -13.28 -6.33 -22.05
CA SER A 461 -12.46 -7.26 -22.84
C SER A 461 -12.33 -8.64 -22.18
N VAL A 462 -12.21 -8.71 -20.85
CA VAL A 462 -12.25 -9.98 -20.09
C VAL A 462 -13.59 -10.69 -20.27
N LEU A 463 -14.71 -9.97 -20.15
CA LEU A 463 -16.06 -10.51 -20.35
C LEU A 463 -16.26 -11.03 -21.78
N ASN A 464 -15.76 -10.31 -22.80
CA ASN A 464 -15.82 -10.75 -24.19
C ASN A 464 -14.96 -11.99 -24.44
N TRP A 465 -13.76 -12.06 -23.83
CA TRP A 465 -12.91 -13.24 -23.88
C TRP A 465 -13.60 -14.45 -23.23
N LEU A 466 -14.23 -14.27 -22.07
CA LEU A 466 -15.02 -15.30 -21.39
C LEU A 466 -16.23 -15.76 -22.22
N ALA A 467 -16.94 -14.83 -22.87
CA ALA A 467 -18.05 -15.18 -23.76
C ALA A 467 -17.60 -16.09 -24.92
N GLY A 468 -16.41 -15.85 -25.49
CA GLY A 468 -15.78 -16.72 -26.49
C GLY A 468 -15.45 -18.13 -25.98
N HIS A 469 -15.47 -18.36 -24.67
CA HIS A 469 -15.16 -19.63 -24.02
C HIS A 469 -16.41 -20.43 -23.59
N GLU A 470 -17.63 -19.89 -23.70
CA GLU A 470 -18.87 -20.56 -23.24
C GLU A 470 -19.16 -21.90 -23.95
N ASN A 471 -18.65 -22.10 -25.16
CA ASN A 471 -18.79 -23.37 -25.88
C ASN A 471 -17.97 -24.51 -25.27
N LYS A 472 -16.91 -24.20 -24.50
CA LYS A 472 -15.97 -25.18 -23.94
C LYS A 472 -15.83 -25.13 -22.41
N ALA A 473 -16.34 -24.09 -21.76
CA ALA A 473 -16.24 -23.87 -20.33
C ALA A 473 -17.55 -23.34 -19.73
N GLN A 474 -17.61 -23.27 -18.41
CA GLN A 474 -18.65 -22.56 -17.65
C GLN A 474 -18.00 -21.30 -17.05
N PRO A 475 -17.93 -20.19 -17.79
CA PRO A 475 -17.12 -19.05 -17.39
C PRO A 475 -17.78 -18.17 -16.33
N ALA A 476 -16.95 -17.51 -15.53
CA ALA A 476 -17.35 -16.48 -14.57
C ALA A 476 -16.22 -15.48 -14.35
N MET A 477 -16.59 -14.28 -13.89
CA MET A 477 -15.66 -13.23 -13.51
C MET A 477 -16.02 -12.68 -12.13
N ILE A 478 -15.02 -12.46 -11.28
CA ILE A 478 -15.13 -11.62 -10.09
C ILE A 478 -14.07 -10.53 -10.19
N TYR A 479 -14.50 -9.27 -10.19
CA TYR A 479 -13.64 -8.09 -10.07
C TYR A 479 -13.79 -7.49 -8.67
N VAL A 480 -12.67 -7.18 -8.03
CA VAL A 480 -12.62 -6.42 -6.78
C VAL A 480 -11.32 -5.62 -6.73
N ALA A 481 -11.38 -4.36 -6.31
CA ALA A 481 -10.17 -3.57 -6.09
C ALA A 481 -9.55 -3.91 -4.72
N ASP A 482 -8.22 -3.91 -4.64
CA ASP A 482 -7.49 -4.20 -3.41
C ASP A 482 -7.72 -3.13 -2.31
N HIS A 483 -7.78 -1.85 -2.67
CA HIS A 483 -8.17 -0.71 -1.84
C HIS A 483 -8.62 0.48 -2.71
N GLY A 484 -9.08 1.55 -2.06
CA GLY A 484 -9.43 2.82 -2.73
C GLY A 484 -8.31 3.86 -2.70
N GLU A 485 -8.63 5.12 -2.99
CA GLU A 485 -7.64 6.20 -3.20
C GLU A 485 -8.15 7.56 -2.70
N SER A 486 -7.26 8.37 -2.13
CA SER A 486 -7.51 9.79 -1.87
C SER A 486 -6.97 10.66 -3.01
N LEU A 487 -7.79 11.61 -3.46
CA LEU A 487 -7.54 12.44 -4.66
C LEU A 487 -7.43 13.94 -4.31
N GLY A 488 -7.00 14.25 -3.08
CA GLY A 488 -6.82 15.62 -2.58
C GLY A 488 -7.91 16.07 -1.60
N GLU A 489 -8.88 15.22 -1.26
CA GLU A 489 -9.84 15.54 -0.20
C GLU A 489 -9.08 15.78 1.12
N ASN A 490 -9.31 16.92 1.76
CA ASN A 490 -8.58 17.35 2.96
C ASN A 490 -7.04 17.37 2.79
N ASN A 491 -6.54 17.61 1.57
CA ASN A 491 -5.10 17.57 1.23
C ASN A 491 -4.45 16.19 1.47
N ILE A 492 -5.26 15.12 1.41
CA ILE A 492 -4.80 13.74 1.44
C ILE A 492 -4.79 13.22 0.01
N TYR A 493 -3.65 12.68 -0.41
CA TYR A 493 -3.47 12.03 -1.69
C TYR A 493 -2.97 10.61 -1.48
N LEU A 494 -3.09 9.79 -2.52
CA LEU A 494 -2.66 8.39 -2.49
C LEU A 494 -3.41 7.60 -1.39
N HIS A 495 -2.78 6.54 -0.91
CA HIS A 495 -3.31 5.56 0.01
C HIS A 495 -2.27 5.15 1.06
N GLY A 496 -2.52 4.08 1.79
CA GLY A 496 -1.63 3.53 2.80
C GLY A 496 -1.74 4.19 4.17
N LEU A 497 -2.80 4.97 4.43
CA LEU A 497 -3.07 5.46 5.79
C LEU A 497 -3.44 4.30 6.71
N PRO A 498 -3.03 4.32 7.99
CA PRO A 498 -3.43 3.30 8.94
C PRO A 498 -4.95 3.14 8.95
N TYR A 499 -5.46 1.91 8.82
CA TYR A 499 -6.88 1.65 8.54
C TYR A 499 -7.84 2.39 9.49
N SER A 500 -7.49 2.48 10.78
CA SER A 500 -8.31 3.12 11.81
C SER A 500 -8.54 4.63 11.60
N ILE A 501 -7.66 5.29 10.84
CA ILE A 501 -7.73 6.73 10.54
C ILE A 501 -7.90 7.01 9.04
N ALA A 502 -7.84 5.99 8.19
CA ALA A 502 -7.99 6.16 6.76
C ALA A 502 -9.43 6.59 6.41
N PRO A 503 -9.60 7.54 5.46
CA PRO A 503 -10.92 7.95 5.00
C PRO A 503 -11.60 6.81 4.25
N ASP A 504 -12.93 6.83 4.20
CA ASP A 504 -13.71 5.75 3.56
C ASP A 504 -13.38 5.58 2.07
N VAL A 505 -12.94 6.65 1.39
CA VAL A 505 -12.48 6.58 0.00
C VAL A 505 -11.27 5.67 -0.22
N GLN A 506 -10.47 5.36 0.82
CA GLN A 506 -9.37 4.39 0.75
C GLN A 506 -9.80 2.95 1.08
N LYS A 507 -11.01 2.77 1.63
CA LYS A 507 -11.49 1.47 2.14
C LYS A 507 -12.68 0.92 1.35
N HIS A 508 -13.45 1.80 0.71
CA HIS A 508 -14.66 1.45 -0.01
C HIS A 508 -14.33 1.17 -1.48
N VAL A 509 -14.49 -0.07 -1.91
CA VAL A 509 -13.98 -0.61 -3.18
C VAL A 509 -15.11 -1.14 -4.07
N PRO A 510 -14.99 -1.08 -5.40
CA PRO A 510 -15.94 -1.70 -6.30
C PRO A 510 -15.82 -3.22 -6.22
N TRP A 511 -16.96 -3.92 -6.30
CA TRP A 511 -17.03 -5.37 -6.34
C TRP A 511 -18.09 -5.80 -7.35
N ILE A 512 -17.66 -6.47 -8.42
CA ILE A 512 -18.50 -6.80 -9.58
C ILE A 512 -18.36 -8.28 -9.88
N THR A 513 -19.46 -8.99 -10.04
CA THR A 513 -19.49 -10.41 -10.40
C THR A 513 -20.30 -10.62 -11.67
N TRP A 514 -19.79 -11.46 -12.56
CA TRP A 514 -20.51 -11.95 -13.73
C TRP A 514 -20.50 -13.47 -13.75
N LEU A 515 -21.68 -14.07 -13.96
CA LEU A 515 -21.84 -15.52 -14.05
C LEU A 515 -22.50 -15.86 -15.38
N SER A 516 -21.83 -16.65 -16.23
CA SER A 516 -22.46 -17.20 -17.43
C SER A 516 -23.71 -18.02 -17.07
N PRO A 517 -24.67 -18.19 -17.99
CA PRO A 517 -25.82 -19.06 -17.76
C PRO A 517 -25.42 -20.47 -17.30
N ALA A 518 -24.32 -21.00 -17.83
CA ALA A 518 -23.79 -22.30 -17.44
C ALA A 518 -23.26 -22.31 -15.99
N MET A 519 -22.54 -21.26 -15.56
CA MET A 519 -22.09 -21.14 -14.17
C MET A 519 -23.27 -20.95 -13.20
N GLN A 520 -24.29 -20.17 -13.59
CA GLN A 520 -25.50 -20.00 -12.78
C GLN A 520 -26.22 -21.35 -12.56
N SER A 521 -26.35 -22.13 -13.64
CA SER A 521 -26.94 -23.49 -13.58
C SER A 521 -26.12 -24.43 -12.69
N ARG A 522 -24.79 -24.42 -12.84
CA ARG A 522 -23.85 -25.24 -12.07
C ARG A 522 -24.00 -25.07 -10.56
N ASN A 523 -24.09 -23.82 -10.11
CA ASN A 523 -24.08 -23.48 -8.68
C ASN A 523 -25.48 -23.27 -8.09
N GLY A 524 -26.52 -23.28 -8.93
CA GLY A 524 -27.89 -22.96 -8.50
C GLY A 524 -28.05 -21.52 -8.02
N THR A 525 -27.14 -20.62 -8.42
CA THR A 525 -27.08 -19.21 -8.04
C THR A 525 -27.43 -18.36 -9.25
N THR A 526 -28.50 -17.56 -9.16
CA THR A 526 -28.94 -16.72 -10.28
C THR A 526 -28.54 -15.27 -10.11
N THR A 527 -28.20 -14.59 -11.21
CA THR A 527 -27.87 -13.16 -11.20
C THR A 527 -28.95 -12.29 -10.55
N PRO A 528 -30.26 -12.46 -10.82
CA PRO A 528 -31.30 -11.66 -10.15
C PRO A 528 -31.37 -11.85 -8.64
N CYS A 529 -31.07 -13.06 -8.13
CA CYS A 529 -30.99 -13.28 -6.69
C CYS A 529 -29.83 -12.50 -6.09
N LEU A 530 -28.64 -12.62 -6.69
CA LEU A 530 -27.45 -11.93 -6.21
C LEU A 530 -27.57 -10.41 -6.30
N GLN A 531 -28.13 -9.88 -7.39
CA GLN A 531 -28.42 -8.45 -7.53
C GLN A 531 -29.32 -7.94 -6.39
N LYS A 532 -30.31 -8.74 -5.97
CA LYS A 532 -31.20 -8.39 -4.86
C LYS A 532 -30.47 -8.46 -3.50
N GLU A 533 -29.80 -9.56 -3.21
CA GLU A 533 -29.14 -9.75 -1.90
C GLU A 533 -27.97 -8.77 -1.70
N LEU A 534 -27.15 -8.53 -2.73
CA LEU A 534 -25.95 -7.70 -2.62
C LEU A 534 -26.19 -6.21 -2.85
N ALA A 535 -27.40 -5.77 -3.21
CA ALA A 535 -27.71 -4.36 -3.42
C ALA A 535 -27.44 -3.48 -2.19
N GLU A 536 -27.71 -4.02 -0.98
CA GLU A 536 -27.56 -3.27 0.29
C GLU A 536 -26.61 -3.95 1.28
N GLN A 537 -26.31 -5.24 1.07
CA GLN A 537 -25.48 -6.01 1.98
C GLN A 537 -24.07 -5.44 2.06
N ARG A 538 -23.62 -5.18 3.30
CA ARG A 538 -22.21 -4.87 3.55
C ARG A 538 -21.38 -6.14 3.41
N ILE A 539 -20.46 -6.14 2.47
CA ILE A 539 -19.46 -7.19 2.31
C ILE A 539 -18.05 -6.62 2.49
N THR A 540 -17.09 -7.51 2.74
CA THR A 540 -15.69 -7.13 2.89
C THR A 540 -14.79 -8.12 2.16
N HIS A 541 -13.51 -7.82 2.08
CA HIS A 541 -12.51 -8.78 1.59
C HIS A 541 -12.48 -10.09 2.37
N ASP A 542 -12.99 -10.14 3.61
CA ASP A 542 -13.14 -11.37 4.39
C ASP A 542 -14.07 -12.38 3.69
N ASN A 543 -14.98 -11.90 2.83
CA ASN A 543 -15.87 -12.75 2.03
C ASN A 543 -15.15 -13.40 0.84
N TYR A 544 -14.03 -12.84 0.36
CA TYR A 544 -13.42 -13.20 -0.92
C TYR A 544 -12.99 -14.68 -0.96
N PHE A 545 -12.19 -15.11 0.01
CA PHE A 545 -11.70 -16.49 0.14
C PHE A 545 -12.86 -17.49 0.09
N HIS A 546 -13.86 -17.29 0.93
CA HIS A 546 -14.96 -18.24 1.08
C HIS A 546 -15.90 -18.22 -0.12
N SER A 547 -16.16 -17.05 -0.70
CA SER A 547 -17.05 -16.93 -1.87
C SER A 547 -16.43 -17.56 -3.12
N VAL A 548 -15.11 -17.48 -3.31
CA VAL A 548 -14.44 -18.18 -4.42
C VAL A 548 -14.50 -19.69 -4.25
N LEU A 549 -14.20 -20.20 -3.05
CA LEU A 549 -14.34 -21.65 -2.77
C LEU A 549 -15.79 -22.11 -2.96
N GLY A 550 -16.75 -21.30 -2.50
CA GLY A 550 -18.17 -21.57 -2.65
C GLY A 550 -18.61 -21.59 -4.11
N LEU A 551 -18.16 -20.64 -4.93
CA LEU A 551 -18.48 -20.58 -6.36
C LEU A 551 -17.83 -21.74 -7.14
N MET A 552 -16.62 -22.14 -6.75
CA MET A 552 -15.94 -23.28 -7.36
C MET A 552 -16.37 -24.62 -6.78
N ASP A 553 -17.30 -24.65 -5.82
CA ASP A 553 -17.76 -25.86 -5.10
C ASP A 553 -16.58 -26.71 -4.58
N VAL A 554 -15.61 -26.04 -3.93
CA VAL A 554 -14.48 -26.69 -3.26
C VAL A 554 -14.81 -26.92 -1.79
N GLN A 555 -14.77 -28.17 -1.36
CA GLN A 555 -15.04 -28.59 0.01
C GLN A 555 -13.74 -28.72 0.80
N THR A 556 -13.64 -28.02 1.92
CA THR A 556 -12.51 -28.09 2.87
C THR A 556 -12.97 -27.59 4.24
N GLY A 557 -12.33 -28.04 5.33
CA GLY A 557 -12.54 -27.49 6.67
C GLY A 557 -12.18 -26.00 6.81
N ALA A 558 -11.45 -25.42 5.84
CA ALA A 558 -11.17 -23.98 5.81
C ALA A 558 -12.35 -23.13 5.32
N TYR A 559 -13.37 -23.73 4.69
CA TYR A 559 -14.52 -23.02 4.16
C TYR A 559 -15.54 -22.67 5.25
N LYS A 560 -16.03 -21.43 5.25
CA LYS A 560 -17.03 -20.90 6.18
C LYS A 560 -18.25 -20.40 5.39
N PRO A 561 -19.39 -21.12 5.41
CA PRO A 561 -20.58 -20.76 4.65
C PRO A 561 -21.10 -19.34 4.95
N GLU A 562 -20.94 -18.86 6.19
CA GLU A 562 -21.37 -17.54 6.63
C GLU A 562 -20.58 -16.38 6.00
N LEU A 563 -19.42 -16.66 5.41
CA LEU A 563 -18.60 -15.69 4.68
C LEU A 563 -18.70 -15.87 3.15
N ASP A 564 -19.42 -16.87 2.65
CA ASP A 564 -19.74 -17.02 1.22
C ASP A 564 -20.91 -16.11 0.83
N MET A 565 -20.62 -15.05 0.09
CA MET A 565 -21.63 -14.09 -0.37
C MET A 565 -22.63 -14.68 -1.37
N PHE A 566 -22.32 -15.84 -1.96
CA PHE A 566 -23.23 -16.55 -2.88
C PHE A 566 -24.15 -17.54 -2.16
N ALA A 567 -23.86 -17.89 -0.90
CA ALA A 567 -24.53 -18.96 -0.18
C ALA A 567 -26.05 -18.73 -0.04
N GLY A 568 -26.48 -17.49 0.25
CA GLY A 568 -27.90 -17.14 0.38
C GLY A 568 -28.71 -17.35 -0.92
N CYS A 569 -28.04 -17.30 -2.07
CA CYS A 569 -28.66 -17.49 -3.39
C CYS A 569 -28.43 -18.87 -4.00
N LYS A 570 -27.62 -19.74 -3.38
CA LYS A 570 -27.54 -21.15 -3.77
C LYS A 570 -28.87 -21.81 -3.40
N LYS A 571 -29.76 -21.99 -4.37
CA LYS A 571 -31.07 -22.60 -4.11
C LYS A 571 -30.91 -23.94 -3.40
N ASN A 572 -31.80 -24.15 -2.43
CA ASN A 572 -32.37 -25.44 -2.02
C ASN A 572 -32.94 -26.22 -3.22
N ALA A 573 -32.12 -26.58 -4.22
CA ALA A 573 -32.53 -27.28 -5.44
C ALA A 573 -33.13 -28.66 -5.13
N ALA A 574 -32.89 -29.19 -3.93
CA ALA A 574 -33.55 -30.39 -3.40
C ALA A 574 -35.05 -30.20 -3.09
N LEU A 575 -35.50 -29.00 -2.70
CA LEU A 575 -36.90 -28.78 -2.26
C LEU A 575 -37.86 -28.48 -3.43
N ALA A 576 -37.38 -27.90 -4.53
CA ALA A 576 -38.22 -27.66 -5.71
C ALA A 576 -38.42 -28.92 -6.57
N GLY A 577 -37.46 -29.86 -6.56
CA GLY A 577 -37.58 -31.15 -7.25
C GLY A 577 -38.45 -32.18 -6.50
N ALA A 578 -38.59 -32.05 -5.17
CA ALA A 578 -39.44 -32.91 -4.36
C ALA A 578 -40.94 -32.57 -4.47
N SER A 579 -41.28 -31.27 -4.56
CA SER A 579 -42.67 -30.81 -4.70
C SER A 579 -43.31 -31.20 -6.04
N ASN A 580 -42.51 -31.29 -7.11
CA ASN A 580 -43.00 -31.72 -8.44
C ASN A 580 -43.11 -33.24 -8.61
N LYS A 581 -42.55 -34.05 -7.69
CA LYS A 581 -42.70 -35.52 -7.73
C LYS A 581 -43.90 -36.03 -6.91
N SER A 582 -44.45 -35.22 -5.99
CA SER A 582 -45.61 -35.63 -5.16
C SER A 582 -46.98 -35.36 -5.78
N VAL A 583 -47.08 -34.65 -6.91
CA VAL A 583 -48.38 -34.33 -7.55
C VAL A 583 -48.72 -35.29 -8.71
N GLY A 584 -47.81 -36.20 -9.07
CA GLY A 584 -47.97 -37.09 -10.23
C GLY A 584 -48.50 -38.50 -9.99
N SER A 585 -48.75 -38.95 -8.74
CA SER A 585 -49.08 -40.37 -8.47
C SER A 585 -50.52 -40.66 -8.02
N HIS A 586 -51.46 -39.75 -8.21
CA HIS A 586 -52.89 -40.01 -7.96
C HIS A 586 -53.74 -39.62 -9.17
N ARG A 587 -53.65 -40.42 -10.25
CA ARG A 587 -54.69 -40.59 -11.27
C ARG A 587 -54.33 -41.80 -12.15
N SER A 588 -54.78 -42.97 -11.70
CA SER A 588 -54.99 -44.18 -12.49
C SER A 588 -56.04 -45.00 -11.77
#